data_AF-A0A354NXJ2-F1
#
_entry.id   AF-A0A354NXJ2-F1
#
_cell.length_a   1.000
_cell.length_b   1.000
_cell.length_c   1.000
_cell.angle_alpha   90.00
_cell.angle_beta   90.00
_cell.angle_gamma   90.00
#
_symmetry.space_group_name_H-M   'P 1'
#
loop_
_entity.id
_entity.type
_entity.pdbx_description
1 polymer ?
#
loop_
_entity_poly.entity_id
_entity_poly.type
_entity_poly.pdbx_seq_one_letter_code
_entity_poly.pdbx_strand_id
1 'polypeptide(L)'
;MAKIVLAAGVPHPPRLVKEIEDSQEPLKSEAMFRQVRQHVEKAEPDVIIEVDSDHFVNFFYNNVPAFCLGLAEESEGPQEIWCPMPQYTVKGHVPMAQDLLSYGIGSNFDLAAAHELRLDHSIMIPLHFLNPGMEIPVMPLYVNGFAAPLPNAPRCFSLGQMIRGFV
;
A
#
# COMPACT_ATOMS: atom_id res chain seq x y z
N MET A 1 -18.04 13.87 -7.15
CA MET A 1 -18.19 12.55 -6.52
C MET A 1 -16.91 11.80 -6.79
N ALA A 2 -16.29 11.23 -5.76
CA ALA A 2 -15.14 10.35 -5.95
C ALA A 2 -15.62 9.02 -6.58
N LYS A 3 -14.68 8.24 -7.11
CA LYS A 3 -15.00 6.99 -7.80
C LYS A 3 -13.83 6.01 -7.68
N ILE A 4 -14.13 4.77 -7.33
CA ILE A 4 -13.18 3.65 -7.49
C ILE A 4 -13.14 3.29 -8.98
N VAL A 5 -11.99 3.54 -9.62
CA VAL A 5 -11.79 3.30 -11.07
C VAL A 5 -11.18 1.92 -11.37
N LEU A 6 -10.41 1.37 -10.43
CA LEU A 6 -9.75 0.07 -10.54
C LEU A 6 -9.55 -0.53 -9.15
N ALA A 7 -9.56 -1.86 -9.07
CA ALA A 7 -8.99 -2.61 -7.95
C ALA A 7 -8.07 -3.70 -8.55
N ALA A 8 -6.86 -3.83 -8.03
CA ALA A 8 -5.87 -4.79 -8.49
C ALA A 8 -5.15 -5.41 -7.28
N GLY A 9 -4.59 -6.60 -7.47
CA GLY A 9 -3.76 -7.28 -6.47
C GLY A 9 -2.50 -7.82 -7.13
N VAL A 10 -1.36 -7.58 -6.50
CA VAL A 10 -0.04 -8.06 -6.92
C VAL A 10 0.73 -8.55 -5.71
N PRO A 11 1.67 -9.50 -5.86
CA PRO A 11 2.51 -9.93 -4.75
C PRO A 11 3.59 -8.88 -4.45
N HIS A 12 4.17 -8.89 -3.26
CA HIS A 12 5.27 -7.96 -2.88
C HIS A 12 6.61 -8.64 -2.50
N PRO A 13 7.08 -9.71 -3.20
CA PRO A 13 8.30 -10.42 -2.80
C PRO A 13 9.52 -9.47 -2.84
N PRO A 14 10.26 -9.33 -1.73
CA PRO A 14 11.30 -8.29 -1.59
C PRO A 14 12.50 -8.47 -2.53
N ARG A 15 12.66 -9.64 -3.16
CA ARG A 15 13.78 -9.92 -4.07
C ARG A 15 13.43 -9.78 -5.54
N LEU A 16 12.15 -9.58 -5.88
CA LEU A 16 11.70 -9.71 -7.26
C LEU A 16 12.35 -8.71 -8.21
N VAL A 17 12.59 -7.47 -7.78
CA VAL A 17 13.28 -6.48 -8.61
C VAL A 17 14.66 -6.99 -8.99
N LYS A 18 15.42 -7.48 -8.01
CA LYS A 18 16.75 -8.05 -8.24
C LYS A 18 16.73 -9.33 -9.06
N GLU A 19 15.76 -10.21 -8.82
CA GLU A 19 15.59 -11.43 -9.61
C GLU A 19 15.32 -11.12 -11.09
N ILE A 20 14.55 -10.07 -11.38
CA ILE A 20 14.33 -9.59 -12.76
C ILE A 20 15.62 -9.03 -13.36
N GLU A 21 16.35 -8.18 -12.61
CA GLU A 21 17.62 -7.60 -13.07
C GLU A 21 18.69 -8.64 -13.38
N ASP A 22 18.78 -9.69 -12.56
CA ASP A 22 19.78 -10.75 -12.70
C ASP A 22 19.39 -11.80 -13.74
N SER A 23 18.13 -11.79 -14.21
CA SER A 23 17.63 -12.78 -15.16
C SER A 23 18.15 -12.52 -16.58
N GLN A 24 18.62 -13.57 -17.23
CA GLN A 24 19.01 -13.53 -18.65
C GLN A 24 17.80 -13.58 -19.59
N GLU A 25 16.66 -14.07 -19.10
CA GLU A 25 15.41 -14.18 -19.84
C GLU A 25 14.28 -13.41 -19.14
N PRO A 26 13.32 -12.82 -19.87
CA PRO A 26 12.19 -12.13 -19.25
C PRO A 26 11.40 -13.05 -18.32
N LEU A 27 11.23 -12.64 -17.06
CA LEU A 27 10.47 -13.41 -16.09
C LEU A 27 8.96 -13.24 -16.32
N LYS A 28 8.22 -14.33 -16.12
CA LYS A 28 6.74 -14.31 -16.20
C LYS A 28 6.13 -13.31 -15.24
N SER A 29 6.73 -13.14 -14.06
CA SER A 29 6.32 -12.15 -13.05
C SER A 29 6.37 -10.73 -13.61
N GLU A 30 7.47 -10.32 -14.25
CA GLU A 30 7.60 -8.99 -14.86
C GLU A 30 6.50 -8.74 -15.90
N ALA A 31 6.22 -9.74 -16.75
CA ALA A 31 5.16 -9.63 -17.74
C ALA A 31 3.76 -9.49 -17.10
N MET A 32 3.49 -10.19 -15.99
CA MET A 32 2.23 -10.05 -15.25
C MET A 32 2.09 -8.68 -14.59
N PHE A 33 3.15 -8.16 -13.96
CA PHE A 33 3.16 -6.80 -13.42
C PHE A 33 2.89 -5.76 -14.51
N ARG A 34 3.50 -5.92 -15.69
CA ARG A 34 3.25 -5.05 -16.85
C ARG A 34 1.79 -5.09 -17.30
N GLN A 35 1.13 -6.24 -17.26
CA GLN A 35 -0.31 -6.34 -17.57
C GLN A 35 -1.15 -5.58 -16.56
N VAL A 36 -0.88 -5.72 -15.25
CA VAL A 36 -1.59 -4.95 -14.21
C VAL A 36 -1.33 -3.45 -14.36
N ARG A 37 -0.09 -3.06 -14.63
CA ARG A 37 0.29 -1.67 -14.90
C ARG A 37 -0.52 -1.05 -16.05
N GLN A 38 -0.73 -1.78 -17.14
CA GLN A 38 -1.57 -1.31 -18.26
C GLN A 38 -3.01 -1.02 -17.83
N HIS A 39 -3.56 -1.80 -16.89
CA HIS A 39 -4.87 -1.53 -16.32
C HIS A 39 -4.86 -0.29 -15.43
N VAL A 40 -3.80 -0.08 -14.63
CA VAL A 40 -3.62 1.14 -13.81
C VAL A 40 -3.51 2.38 -14.69
N GLU A 41 -2.64 2.36 -15.70
CA GLU A 41 -2.44 3.47 -16.64
C GLU A 41 -3.74 3.80 -17.39
N LYS A 42 -4.51 2.79 -17.83
CA LYS A 42 -5.81 3.00 -18.49
C LYS A 42 -6.89 3.54 -17.54
N ALA A 43 -6.80 3.23 -16.26
CA ALA A 43 -7.78 3.67 -15.27
C ALA A 43 -7.56 5.14 -14.84
N GLU A 44 -6.37 5.69 -15.10
CA GLU A 44 -5.98 7.07 -14.79
C GLU A 44 -6.36 7.49 -13.35
N PRO A 45 -5.90 6.76 -12.30
CA PRO A 45 -6.26 7.11 -10.93
C PRO A 45 -5.53 8.37 -10.46
N ASP A 46 -6.25 9.23 -9.74
CA ASP A 46 -5.67 10.42 -9.10
C ASP A 46 -4.96 10.10 -7.77
N VAL A 47 -5.33 9.00 -7.11
CA VAL A 47 -4.80 8.54 -5.81
C VAL A 47 -4.84 7.01 -5.77
N ILE A 48 -3.83 6.40 -5.15
CA ILE A 48 -3.79 4.96 -4.83
C ILE A 48 -4.04 4.77 -3.34
N ILE A 49 -5.02 3.97 -2.96
CA ILE A 49 -5.11 3.41 -1.59
C ILE A 49 -4.47 2.04 -1.65
N GLU A 50 -3.30 1.90 -1.03
CA GLU A 50 -2.54 0.65 -1.04
C GLU A 50 -2.74 -0.10 0.27
N VAL A 51 -3.37 -1.27 0.18
CA VAL A 51 -3.67 -2.09 1.36
C VAL A 51 -2.64 -3.20 1.46
N ASP A 52 -1.82 -3.16 2.50
CA ASP A 52 -0.76 -4.16 2.72
C ASP A 52 -0.48 -4.37 4.22
N SER A 53 0.52 -5.18 4.57
CA SER A 53 0.97 -5.41 5.94
C SER A 53 2.41 -4.97 6.11
N ASP A 54 2.70 -4.28 7.22
CA ASP A 54 4.07 -3.92 7.62
C ASP A 54 4.88 -5.18 8.00
N HIS A 55 6.18 -5.15 7.73
CA HIS A 55 7.12 -6.22 8.06
C HIS A 55 8.13 -5.81 9.15
N PHE A 56 7.64 -5.27 10.27
CA PHE A 56 8.45 -4.76 11.38
C PHE A 56 9.34 -3.58 10.98
N VAL A 57 8.78 -2.66 10.19
CA VAL A 57 9.41 -1.38 9.88
C VAL A 57 8.79 -0.28 10.74
N ASN A 58 7.47 -0.19 10.73
CA ASN A 58 6.72 0.81 11.50
C ASN A 58 6.11 0.21 12.77
N PHE A 59 5.70 -1.06 12.74
CA PHE A 59 4.93 -1.67 13.83
C PHE A 59 5.67 -2.85 14.46
N PHE A 60 5.85 -2.78 15.78
CA PHE A 60 6.49 -3.82 16.59
C PHE A 60 5.56 -4.24 17.71
N TYR A 61 5.89 -5.31 18.43
CA TYR A 61 5.03 -5.86 19.48
C TYR A 61 4.67 -4.89 20.63
N ASN A 62 5.38 -3.77 20.77
CA ASN A 62 5.00 -2.71 21.70
C ASN A 62 3.76 -1.91 21.23
N ASN A 63 3.47 -1.88 19.92
CA ASN A 63 2.28 -1.26 19.34
C ASN A 63 2.00 -1.80 17.92
N VAL A 64 1.02 -2.71 17.81
CA VAL A 64 0.57 -3.25 16.52
C VAL A 64 -0.91 -2.92 16.31
N PRO A 65 -1.25 -1.91 15.49
CA PRO A 65 -2.63 -1.59 15.18
C PRO A 65 -3.25 -2.66 14.27
N ALA A 66 -4.55 -2.97 14.45
CA ALA A 66 -5.28 -3.86 13.54
C ALA A 66 -5.34 -3.30 12.11
N PHE A 67 -5.61 -2.00 12.01
CA PHE A 67 -5.62 -1.22 10.78
C PHE A 67 -4.96 0.15 11.03
N CYS A 68 -4.08 0.60 10.15
CA CYS A 68 -3.41 1.90 10.28
C CYS A 68 -3.36 2.63 8.94
N LEU A 69 -3.90 3.85 8.89
CA LEU A 69 -3.86 4.70 7.70
C LEU A 69 -2.67 5.67 7.77
N GLY A 70 -1.90 5.75 6.69
CA GLY A 70 -0.83 6.72 6.50
C GLY A 70 -1.37 8.11 6.16
N LEU A 71 -0.93 9.11 6.92
CA LEU A 71 -1.26 10.54 6.78
C LEU A 71 0.00 11.40 6.57
N ALA A 72 1.08 10.81 6.09
CA ALA A 72 2.32 11.51 5.80
C ALA A 72 2.23 12.29 4.47
N GLU A 73 2.78 13.51 4.41
CA GLU A 73 2.90 14.27 3.16
C GLU A 73 3.85 13.59 2.18
N GLU A 74 4.98 13.08 2.69
CA GLU A 74 5.96 12.30 1.96
C GLU A 74 6.49 11.17 2.85
N SER A 75 6.86 10.05 2.25
CA SER A 75 7.50 8.93 2.93
C SER A 75 8.55 8.28 2.02
N GLU A 76 9.61 7.76 2.63
CA GLU A 76 10.73 7.16 1.91
C GLU A 76 10.73 5.64 2.08
N GLY A 77 11.16 4.93 1.04
CA GLY A 77 11.40 3.49 1.13
C GLY A 77 12.01 2.85 -0.12
N PRO A 78 12.34 1.55 -0.07
CA PRO A 78 12.09 0.68 1.09
C PRO A 78 13.08 0.93 2.23
N GLN A 79 12.61 0.94 3.48
CA GLN A 79 13.47 1.11 4.66
C GLN A 79 14.48 -0.02 4.83
N GLU A 80 14.17 -1.20 4.30
CA GLU A 80 14.94 -2.41 4.49
C GLU A 80 16.18 -2.44 3.60
N ILE A 81 17.36 -2.37 4.23
CA ILE A 81 18.66 -2.47 3.55
C ILE A 81 18.88 -3.80 2.81
N TRP A 82 18.09 -4.82 3.14
CA TRP A 82 18.18 -6.16 2.57
C TRP A 82 17.23 -6.36 1.39
N CYS A 83 16.40 -5.37 1.04
CA CYS A 83 15.55 -5.34 -0.14
C CYS A 83 16.31 -4.66 -1.30
N PRO A 84 16.88 -5.42 -2.26
CA PRO A 84 17.69 -4.88 -3.34
C PRO A 84 16.83 -4.22 -4.42
N MET A 85 16.44 -2.97 -4.20
CA MET A 85 15.74 -2.12 -5.18
C MET A 85 16.06 -0.63 -4.95
N PRO A 86 15.74 0.27 -5.90
CA PRO A 86 15.96 1.71 -5.72
C PRO A 86 15.17 2.27 -4.52
N GLN A 87 15.68 3.37 -3.95
CA GLN A 87 14.94 4.20 -2.99
C GLN A 87 14.02 5.16 -3.72
N TYR A 88 12.86 5.41 -3.13
CA TYR A 88 11.84 6.30 -3.64
C TYR A 88 11.31 7.20 -2.54
N THR A 89 10.87 8.40 -2.94
CA THR A 89 10.03 9.28 -2.14
C THR A 89 8.63 9.21 -2.71
N VAL A 90 7.66 8.85 -1.87
CA VAL A 90 6.25 8.69 -2.24
C VAL A 90 5.44 9.80 -1.58
N LYS A 91 4.62 10.50 -2.35
CA LYS A 91 3.73 11.55 -1.85
C LYS A 91 2.43 10.95 -1.32
N GLY A 92 1.96 11.46 -0.19
CA GLY A 92 0.64 11.14 0.33
C GLY A 92 -0.44 12.12 -0.11
N HIS A 93 -1.69 11.67 -0.11
CA HIS A 93 -2.85 12.56 -0.31
C HIS A 93 -3.52 12.89 1.04
N VAL A 94 -2.85 13.73 1.84
CA VAL A 94 -3.22 14.00 3.25
C VAL A 94 -4.69 14.42 3.46
N PRO A 95 -5.29 15.32 2.64
CA PRO A 95 -6.69 15.71 2.86
C PRO A 95 -7.66 14.52 2.77
N MET A 96 -7.53 13.70 1.73
CA MET A 96 -8.35 12.48 1.54
C MET A 96 -8.08 11.44 2.63
N ALA A 97 -6.85 11.31 3.10
CA ALA A 97 -6.53 10.41 4.22
C ALA A 97 -7.17 10.87 5.54
N GLN A 98 -7.19 12.17 5.81
CA GLN A 98 -7.90 12.75 6.97
C GLN A 98 -9.42 12.55 6.88
N ASP A 99 -9.99 12.72 5.70
CA ASP A 99 -11.42 12.50 5.46
C ASP A 99 -11.78 11.01 5.60
N LEU A 100 -10.96 10.10 5.07
CA LEU A 100 -11.15 8.65 5.22
C LEU A 100 -11.02 8.21 6.68
N LEU A 101 -10.06 8.76 7.41
CA LEU A 101 -9.90 8.50 8.85
C LEU A 101 -11.17 8.91 9.61
N SER A 102 -11.66 10.13 9.36
CA SER A 102 -12.87 10.67 9.99
C SER A 102 -14.11 9.85 9.65
N TYR A 103 -14.25 9.46 8.39
CA TYR A 103 -15.35 8.59 7.92
C TYR A 103 -15.28 7.20 8.54
N GLY A 104 -14.09 6.61 8.64
CA GLY A 104 -13.86 5.31 9.27
C GLY A 104 -14.32 5.30 10.73
N ILE A 105 -13.91 6.30 11.52
CA ILE A 105 -14.35 6.47 12.91
C ILE A 105 -15.88 6.61 12.98
N GLY A 106 -16.48 7.44 12.13
CA GLY A 106 -17.93 7.60 12.03
C GLY A 106 -18.68 6.32 11.59
N SER A 107 -17.98 5.39 10.96
CA SER A 107 -18.50 4.10 10.46
C SER A 107 -18.18 2.92 11.39
N ASN A 108 -17.78 3.17 12.63
CA ASN A 108 -17.38 2.14 13.62
C ASN A 108 -16.16 1.30 13.19
N PHE A 109 -15.18 1.96 12.58
CA PHE A 109 -13.84 1.43 12.34
C PHE A 109 -12.81 2.19 13.17
N ASP A 110 -12.18 1.47 14.11
CA ASP A 110 -11.06 1.98 14.91
C ASP A 110 -9.76 1.95 14.07
N LEU A 111 -9.60 2.93 13.20
CA LEU A 111 -8.37 3.11 12.42
C LEU A 111 -7.31 3.83 13.27
N ALA A 112 -6.11 3.28 13.34
CA ALA A 112 -4.94 4.03 13.75
C ALA A 112 -4.49 4.99 12.63
N ALA A 113 -3.76 6.02 12.98
CA ALA A 113 -3.18 6.98 12.05
C ALA A 113 -1.66 7.06 12.25
N ALA A 114 -0.90 7.06 11.16
CA ALA A 114 0.54 7.26 11.17
C ALA A 114 0.90 8.49 10.32
N HIS A 115 1.40 9.54 10.96
CA HIS A 115 1.83 10.77 10.30
C HIS A 115 3.28 10.72 9.82
N GLU A 116 4.05 9.78 10.35
CA GLU A 116 5.45 9.56 10.02
C GLU A 116 5.60 8.08 9.67
N LEU A 117 5.96 7.79 8.43
CA LEU A 117 6.10 6.43 7.93
C LEU A 117 7.45 6.26 7.24
N ARG A 118 8.02 5.07 7.43
CA ARG A 118 9.05 4.53 6.55
C ARG A 118 8.42 3.40 5.76
N LEU A 119 8.43 3.48 4.43
CA LEU A 119 7.77 2.48 3.61
C LEU A 119 8.65 1.24 3.54
N ASP A 120 8.07 0.07 3.77
CA ASP A 120 8.77 -1.21 3.63
C ASP A 120 8.57 -1.77 2.20
N HIS A 121 9.17 -2.91 1.93
CA HIS A 121 9.06 -3.59 0.63
C HIS A 121 7.61 -3.97 0.28
N SER A 122 6.71 -4.11 1.25
CA SER A 122 5.31 -4.46 1.00
C SER A 122 4.63 -3.40 0.14
N ILE A 123 4.87 -2.12 0.46
CA ILE A 123 4.38 -0.97 -0.31
C ILE A 123 5.27 -0.71 -1.53
N MET A 124 6.59 -0.86 -1.38
CA MET A 124 7.50 -0.40 -2.43
C MET A 124 7.58 -1.34 -3.64
N ILE A 125 7.45 -2.66 -3.46
CA ILE A 125 7.49 -3.61 -4.58
C ILE A 125 6.32 -3.38 -5.55
N PRO A 126 5.04 -3.30 -5.12
CA PRO A 126 3.93 -2.96 -6.01
C PRO A 126 4.12 -1.62 -6.71
N LEU A 127 4.48 -0.56 -5.98
CA LEU A 127 4.63 0.78 -6.56
C LEU A 127 5.78 0.86 -7.57
N HIS A 128 6.90 0.15 -7.34
CA HIS A 128 8.00 0.09 -8.29
C HIS A 128 7.52 -0.33 -9.69
N PHE A 129 6.58 -1.27 -9.76
CA PHE A 129 6.04 -1.74 -11.04
C PHE A 129 4.83 -0.96 -11.52
N LEU A 130 3.92 -0.55 -10.62
CA LEU A 130 2.62 0.01 -10.98
C LEU A 130 2.59 1.54 -11.02
N ASN A 131 3.49 2.20 -10.29
CA ASN A 131 3.65 3.66 -10.19
C ASN A 131 5.15 4.04 -10.22
N PRO A 132 5.92 3.67 -11.25
CA PRO A 132 7.39 3.74 -11.24
C PRO A 132 7.97 5.15 -11.07
N GLY A 133 7.21 6.19 -11.43
CA GLY A 133 7.60 7.59 -11.24
C GLY A 133 7.16 8.18 -9.89
N MET A 134 6.39 7.44 -9.08
CA MET A 134 5.77 7.93 -7.84
C MET A 134 4.95 9.21 -8.03
N GLU A 135 4.39 9.39 -9.23
CA GLU A 135 3.64 10.59 -9.62
C GLU A 135 2.23 10.58 -9.04
N ILE A 136 1.63 9.40 -8.88
CA ILE A 136 0.32 9.22 -8.27
C ILE A 136 0.49 9.18 -6.75
N PRO A 137 -0.14 10.07 -5.97
CA PRO A 137 -0.12 10.01 -4.52
C PRO A 137 -0.64 8.69 -3.97
N VAL A 138 -0.03 8.21 -2.90
CA VAL A 138 -0.35 6.92 -2.27
C VAL A 138 -0.79 7.13 -0.83
N MET A 139 -1.87 6.46 -0.44
CA MET A 139 -2.36 6.35 0.92
C MET A 139 -2.15 4.90 1.40
N PRO A 140 -1.04 4.60 2.11
CA PRO A 140 -0.84 3.28 2.70
C PRO A 140 -1.91 3.01 3.76
N LEU A 141 -2.57 1.86 3.67
CA LEU A 141 -3.50 1.35 4.67
C LEU A 141 -3.01 -0.01 5.13
N TYR A 142 -2.27 0.00 6.23
CA TYR A 142 -1.71 -1.21 6.81
C TYR A 142 -2.79 -2.04 7.50
N VAL A 143 -2.79 -3.34 7.24
CA VAL A 143 -3.58 -4.37 7.93
C VAL A 143 -2.60 -5.26 8.69
N ASN A 144 -2.85 -5.50 9.98
CA ASN A 144 -2.03 -6.45 10.72
C ASN A 144 -2.21 -7.87 10.15
N GLY A 145 -1.18 -8.35 9.45
CA GLY A 145 -1.11 -9.68 8.86
C GLY A 145 -0.16 -10.64 9.59
N PHE A 146 0.57 -10.19 10.61
CA PHE A 146 1.71 -10.94 11.16
C PHE A 146 1.64 -11.22 12.68
N ALA A 147 1.07 -10.32 13.48
CA ALA A 147 1.07 -10.46 14.94
C ALA A 147 -0.34 -10.77 15.47
N ALA A 148 -0.56 -12.00 15.93
CA ALA A 148 -1.86 -12.39 16.47
C ALA A 148 -2.27 -11.55 17.71
N PRO A 149 -3.57 -11.27 17.90
CA PRO A 149 -4.69 -11.68 17.04
C PRO A 149 -4.80 -10.83 15.76
N LEU A 150 -5.03 -11.50 14.63
CA LEU A 150 -5.23 -10.85 13.33
C LEU A 150 -6.70 -10.42 13.17
N PRO A 151 -6.98 -9.34 12.42
CA PRO A 151 -8.33 -9.07 11.95
C PRO A 151 -8.86 -10.27 11.17
N ASN A 152 -10.07 -10.72 11.47
CA ASN A 152 -10.67 -11.83 10.73
C ASN A 152 -11.11 -11.39 9.32
N ALA A 153 -11.24 -12.36 8.41
CA ALA A 153 -11.63 -12.09 7.03
C ALA A 153 -12.95 -11.28 6.89
N PRO A 154 -14.01 -11.55 7.67
CA PRO A 154 -15.21 -10.70 7.66
C PRO A 154 -14.92 -9.23 7.99
N ARG A 155 -14.04 -8.95 8.97
CA ARG A 155 -13.66 -7.58 9.34
C ARG A 155 -12.89 -6.88 8.22
N CYS A 156 -11.99 -7.59 7.53
CA CYS A 156 -11.30 -7.06 6.35
C CYS A 156 -12.27 -6.80 5.18
N PHE A 157 -13.26 -7.66 4.98
CA PHE A 157 -14.31 -7.42 3.98
C PHE A 157 -15.14 -6.18 4.32
N SER A 158 -15.55 -6.03 5.59
CA SER A 158 -16.25 -4.83 6.05
C SER A 158 -15.40 -3.55 5.92
N LEU A 159 -14.08 -3.63 6.08
CA LEU A 159 -13.17 -2.50 5.82
C LEU A 159 -13.26 -2.05 4.36
N GLY A 160 -13.24 -2.99 3.41
CA GLY A 160 -13.46 -2.69 1.99
C GLY A 160 -14.83 -2.08 1.70
N GLN A 161 -15.89 -2.54 2.38
CA GLN A 161 -17.21 -1.92 2.29
C GLN A 161 -17.23 -0.50 2.84
N MET A 162 -16.53 -0.23 3.94
CA MET A 162 -16.38 1.11 4.51
C MET A 162 -15.64 2.04 3.53
N ILE A 163 -14.53 1.60 2.95
CA ILE A 163 -13.80 2.38 1.93
C ILE A 163 -14.70 2.68 0.73
N ARG A 164 -15.49 1.70 0.27
CA ARG A 164 -16.47 1.92 -0.80
C ARG A 164 -17.60 2.90 -0.42
N GLY A 165 -17.98 2.97 0.86
CA GLY A 165 -18.96 3.93 1.35
C GLY A 165 -18.41 5.36 1.45
N PHE A 166 -17.09 5.49 1.64
CA PHE A 166 -16.38 6.77 1.65
C PHE A 166 -16.21 7.36 0.25
N VAL A 167 -15.78 6.53 -0.72
CA VAL A 167 -15.51 6.92 -2.11
C VAL A 167 -16.80 7.07 -2.93
#